data_AF-A0A7I7QP35-F1
#
_entry.id   AF-A0A7I7QP35-F1
#
_cell.length_a   1.000
_cell.length_b   1.000
_cell.length_c   1.000
_cell.angle_alpha   90.00
_cell.angle_beta   90.00
_cell.angle_gamma   90.00
#
_symmetry.space_group_name_H-M   'P 1'
#
loop_
_entity.id
_entity.type
_entity.pdbx_description
1 polymer ?
#
loop_
_entity_poly.entity_id
_entity_poly.type
_entity_poly.pdbx_seq_one_letter_code
_entity_poly.pdbx_strand_id
1 'polypeptide(L)'
;MPSNSPTDAALRRRLTELCVHIPCGGIRGPIQRPSLMFPKFPVRWQSCRDEDFPEKWEGHDVSRHYDLCVICFRATAGGCSRWAWLACNECRVINESIGCRWGFRPFALGRHSLMNGIGVRNGSSEERQAAALQRLAEFRRGDRDIRNWRRVEYRRMAASFDPLADVPLAAWQQEWPPSASASADAFARLLGN
;
A
#
# COMPACT_ATOMS: atom_id res chain seq x y z
N MET A 1 4.85 -16.99 -23.80
CA MET A 1 4.47 -15.97 -22.80
C MET A 1 2.97 -15.76 -22.90
N PRO A 2 2.20 -15.69 -21.79
CA PRO A 2 0.78 -15.40 -21.93
C PRO A 2 0.63 -14.04 -22.59
N SER A 3 -0.01 -14.03 -23.76
CA SER A 3 -0.42 -12.81 -24.45
C SER A 3 -1.41 -12.07 -23.55
N ASN A 4 -1.16 -10.80 -23.24
CA ASN A 4 -2.10 -9.95 -22.50
C ASN A 4 -3.52 -10.07 -23.07
N SER A 5 -4.55 -10.04 -22.21
CA SER A 5 -5.93 -9.95 -22.69
C SER A 5 -6.11 -8.68 -23.55
N PRO A 6 -7.06 -8.64 -24.49
CA PRO A 6 -7.32 -7.43 -25.27
C PRO A 6 -7.58 -6.19 -24.39
N THR A 7 -8.25 -6.40 -23.24
CA THR A 7 -8.51 -5.37 -22.22
C THR A 7 -7.22 -4.87 -21.59
N ASP A 8 -6.36 -5.76 -21.09
CA ASP A 8 -5.08 -5.39 -20.49
C ASP A 8 -4.16 -4.71 -21.51
N ALA A 9 -4.14 -5.19 -22.77
CA ALA A 9 -3.36 -4.59 -23.83
C ALA A 9 -3.85 -3.16 -24.17
N ALA A 10 -5.17 -2.93 -24.21
CA ALA A 10 -5.74 -1.61 -24.42
C ALA A 10 -5.44 -0.66 -23.25
N LEU A 11 -5.56 -1.16 -22.01
CA LEU A 11 -5.19 -0.43 -20.80
C LEU A 11 -3.72 0.01 -20.83
N ARG A 12 -2.81 -0.91 -21.16
CA ARG A 12 -1.36 -0.66 -21.22
C ARG A 12 -0.94 0.32 -22.30
N ARG A 13 -1.72 0.43 -23.38
CA ARG A 13 -1.54 1.48 -24.39
C ARG A 13 -2.07 2.85 -23.95
N ARG A 14 -3.11 2.87 -23.12
CA ARG A 14 -3.79 4.10 -22.70
C ARG A 14 -3.07 4.84 -21.56
N LEU A 15 -2.55 4.12 -20.56
CA LEU A 15 -1.90 4.79 -19.42
C LEU A 15 -0.43 5.07 -19.72
N THR A 16 -0.06 6.35 -19.69
CA THR A 16 1.31 6.84 -19.93
C THR A 16 2.07 7.15 -18.63
N GLU A 17 1.40 7.06 -17.49
CA GLU A 17 1.94 7.32 -16.16
C GLU A 17 1.20 6.48 -15.11
N LEU A 18 1.68 6.54 -13.85
CA LEU A 18 1.04 5.84 -12.75
C LEU A 18 -0.30 6.49 -12.41
N CYS A 19 -1.34 5.66 -12.37
CA CYS A 19 -2.68 6.06 -11.99
C CYS A 19 -3.17 5.26 -10.78
N VAL A 20 -3.97 5.90 -9.94
CA VAL A 20 -4.83 5.24 -8.97
C VAL A 20 -6.03 4.69 -9.73
N HIS A 21 -6.19 3.36 -9.70
CA HIS A 21 -7.36 2.70 -10.25
C HIS A 21 -8.51 2.79 -9.24
N ILE A 22 -9.50 3.63 -9.52
CA ILE A 22 -10.56 4.00 -8.58
C ILE A 22 -11.38 2.81 -8.04
N PRO A 23 -11.75 1.79 -8.83
CA PRO A 23 -12.46 0.62 -8.32
C PRO A 23 -11.77 -0.12 -7.17
N CYS A 24 -10.46 -0.33 -7.25
CA CYS A 24 -9.73 -1.08 -6.22
C CYS A 24 -8.83 -0.24 -5.32
N GLY A 25 -8.45 0.96 -5.71
CA GLY A 25 -7.43 1.78 -5.03
C GLY A 25 -6.02 1.23 -5.15
N GLY A 26 -5.76 0.37 -6.13
CA GLY A 26 -4.41 -0.03 -6.51
C GLY A 26 -3.79 1.02 -7.42
N ILE A 27 -2.46 1.13 -7.41
CA ILE A 27 -1.75 1.95 -8.39
C ILE A 27 -1.36 1.05 -9.57
N ARG A 28 -1.64 1.48 -10.81
CA ARG A 28 -1.23 0.78 -12.04
C ARG A 28 -0.68 1.74 -13.07
N GLY A 29 0.17 1.24 -13.98
CA GLY A 29 0.79 2.04 -15.03
C GLY A 29 2.29 1.79 -15.18
N PRO A 30 2.95 2.49 -16.11
CA PRO A 30 4.39 2.35 -16.34
C PRO A 30 5.21 2.95 -15.18
N ILE A 31 6.15 2.19 -14.65
CA ILE A 31 7.09 2.60 -13.58
C ILE A 31 8.31 3.31 -14.16
N GLN A 32 8.76 2.86 -15.32
CA GLN A 32 9.85 3.48 -16.07
C GLN A 32 9.30 3.95 -17.41
N ARG A 33 9.62 5.18 -17.80
CA ARG A 33 9.32 5.64 -19.16
C ARG A 33 10.33 5.02 -20.13
N PRO A 34 9.94 4.77 -21.39
CA PRO A 34 10.88 4.40 -22.43
C PRO A 34 12.03 5.42 -22.47
N SER A 35 13.26 4.96 -22.24
CA SER A 35 14.44 5.81 -22.32
C SER A 35 15.06 5.70 -23.70
N LEU A 36 15.20 6.83 -24.41
CA LEU A 36 15.93 6.89 -25.68
C LEU A 36 17.42 6.54 -25.49
N MET A 37 17.96 6.81 -24.29
CA MET A 37 19.35 6.51 -23.93
C MET A 37 19.56 5.03 -23.59
N PHE A 38 18.49 4.34 -23.15
CA PHE A 38 18.52 2.94 -22.72
C PHE A 38 17.36 2.15 -23.36
N PRO A 39 17.27 2.09 -24.70
CA PRO A 39 16.11 1.54 -25.42
C PRO A 39 15.92 0.03 -25.22
N LYS A 40 16.94 -0.66 -24.71
CA LYS A 40 16.91 -2.10 -24.42
C LYS A 40 16.29 -2.45 -23.07
N PHE A 41 16.12 -1.47 -22.17
CA PHE A 41 15.48 -1.74 -20.89
C PHE A 41 13.97 -1.73 -21.05
N PRO A 42 13.27 -2.82 -20.72
CA PRO A 42 11.82 -2.88 -20.87
C PRO A 42 11.15 -1.87 -19.93
N VAL A 43 10.14 -1.16 -20.46
CA VAL A 43 9.21 -0.41 -19.61
C VAL A 43 8.57 -1.39 -18.65
N ARG A 44 8.86 -1.20 -17.36
CA ARG A 44 8.28 -2.02 -16.31
C ARG A 44 6.86 -1.53 -16.03
N TRP A 45 5.87 -2.42 -16.15
CA TRP A 45 4.48 -2.09 -15.82
C TRP A 45 4.15 -2.57 -14.42
N GLN A 46 3.49 -1.72 -13.63
CA GLN A 46 2.89 -2.12 -12.38
C GLN A 46 1.40 -2.41 -12.61
N SER A 47 0.99 -3.61 -12.25
CA SER A 47 -0.41 -4.02 -12.34
C SER A 47 -1.18 -3.80 -11.04
N CYS A 48 -2.50 -3.61 -11.15
CA CYS A 48 -3.42 -3.77 -10.03
C CYS A 48 -4.10 -5.15 -10.04
N ARG A 49 -4.92 -5.42 -9.02
CA ARG A 49 -5.63 -6.72 -8.89
C ARG A 49 -6.77 -6.93 -9.89
N ASP A 50 -7.21 -5.88 -10.59
CA ASP A 50 -8.33 -5.93 -11.52
C ASP A 50 -7.88 -6.13 -12.98
N GLU A 51 -6.58 -6.35 -13.21
CA GLU A 51 -6.05 -6.82 -14.50
C GLU A 51 -6.15 -8.34 -14.59
N ASP A 52 -6.44 -8.87 -15.78
CA ASP A 52 -6.60 -10.31 -16.00
C ASP A 52 -5.25 -11.04 -15.87
N PHE A 53 -4.19 -10.40 -16.36
CA PHE A 53 -2.83 -10.93 -16.34
C PHE A 53 -1.85 -9.91 -15.72
N PRO A 54 -1.84 -9.78 -14.38
CA PRO A 54 -0.91 -8.88 -13.69
C PRO A 54 0.55 -9.18 -14.04
N GLU A 55 1.32 -8.13 -14.31
CA GLU A 55 2.74 -8.26 -14.66
C GLU A 55 3.56 -8.80 -13.47
N LYS A 56 4.39 -9.81 -13.75
CA LYS A 56 5.33 -10.37 -12.77
C LYS A 56 6.74 -9.88 -13.08
N TRP A 57 7.43 -9.37 -12.07
CA TRP A 57 8.79 -8.89 -12.18
C TRP A 57 9.76 -9.95 -11.68
N GLU A 58 10.59 -10.48 -12.57
CA GLU A 58 11.63 -11.44 -12.22
C GLU A 58 12.62 -10.83 -11.21
N GLY A 59 13.05 -11.63 -10.23
CA GLY A 59 13.97 -11.22 -9.18
C GLY A 59 13.35 -10.34 -8.07
N HIS A 60 12.03 -10.13 -8.07
CA HIS A 60 11.34 -9.35 -7.04
C HIS A 60 10.31 -10.18 -6.28
N ASP A 61 10.28 -10.06 -4.94
CA ASP A 61 9.26 -10.71 -4.10
C ASP A 61 7.86 -10.19 -4.41
N VAL A 62 7.77 -8.92 -4.83
CA VAL A 62 6.51 -8.24 -5.11
C VAL A 62 6.68 -7.38 -6.37
N SER A 63 5.81 -7.60 -7.36
CA SER A 63 5.81 -6.88 -8.65
C SER A 63 5.07 -5.53 -8.56
N ARG A 64 5.37 -4.74 -7.53
CA ARG A 64 4.87 -3.36 -7.37
C ARG A 64 5.87 -2.51 -6.61
N HIS A 65 6.04 -1.28 -7.07
CA HIS A 65 6.89 -0.28 -6.41
C HIS A 65 6.06 0.66 -5.56
N TYR A 66 4.86 1.04 -6.01
CA TYR A 66 4.03 2.03 -5.34
C TYR A 66 2.69 1.42 -4.91
N ASP A 67 2.36 1.59 -3.64
CA ASP A 67 1.01 1.41 -3.11
C ASP A 67 0.51 2.78 -2.63
N LEU A 68 -0.80 3.01 -2.61
CA LEU A 68 -1.34 4.08 -1.77
C LEU A 68 -1.13 3.71 -0.30
N CYS A 69 -0.74 4.68 0.52
CA CYS A 69 -0.63 4.50 1.97
C CYS A 69 -1.93 3.95 2.54
N VAL A 70 -1.87 2.83 3.27
CA VAL A 70 -3.06 2.16 3.82
C VAL A 70 -3.77 2.94 4.93
N ILE A 71 -3.16 4.02 5.43
CA ILE A 71 -3.73 4.88 6.46
C ILE A 71 -4.29 6.16 5.84
N CYS A 72 -3.46 6.99 5.22
CA CYS A 72 -3.95 8.28 4.71
C CYS A 72 -4.53 8.21 3.30
N PHE A 73 -4.25 7.16 2.53
CA PHE A 73 -4.57 7.04 1.09
C PHE A 73 -4.12 8.21 0.20
N ARG A 74 -3.26 9.11 0.71
CA ARG A 74 -2.78 10.32 0.00
C ARG A 74 -1.38 10.11 -0.58
N ALA A 75 -0.44 9.79 0.29
CA ALA A 75 0.95 9.53 -0.06
C ALA A 75 1.13 8.10 -0.59
N THR A 76 2.26 7.86 -1.25
CA THR A 76 2.68 6.52 -1.64
C THR A 76 3.43 5.81 -0.51
N ALA A 77 3.38 4.49 -0.57
CA ALA A 77 4.16 3.53 0.19
C ALA A 77 4.61 2.41 -0.77
N GLY A 78 5.09 1.30 -0.23
CA GLY A 78 5.44 0.12 -1.02
C GLY A 78 6.93 -0.04 -1.26
N GLY A 79 7.25 -0.74 -2.33
CA GLY A 79 8.58 -1.24 -2.68
C GLY A 79 8.50 -2.67 -3.23
N CYS A 80 9.52 -3.08 -3.98
CA CYS A 80 9.50 -4.35 -4.73
C CYS A 80 9.84 -5.60 -3.89
N SER A 81 9.84 -5.49 -2.56
CA SER A 81 10.19 -6.59 -1.66
C SER A 81 9.09 -6.85 -0.64
N ARG A 82 9.10 -8.05 -0.06
CA ARG A 82 8.30 -8.38 1.12
C ARG A 82 8.68 -7.54 2.34
N TRP A 83 9.85 -6.91 2.33
CA TRP A 83 10.36 -6.03 3.39
C TRP A 83 9.93 -4.55 3.24
N ALA A 84 8.95 -4.27 2.38
CA ALA A 84 8.42 -2.94 2.16
C ALA A 84 7.31 -2.54 3.17
N TRP A 85 7.15 -1.23 3.36
CA TRP A 85 6.10 -0.66 4.19
C TRP A 85 4.79 -0.49 3.40
N LEU A 86 3.67 -0.63 4.09
CA LEU A 86 2.30 -0.39 3.61
C LEU A 86 1.84 1.06 3.82
N ALA A 87 2.58 1.83 4.61
CA ALA A 87 2.25 3.22 4.92
C ALA A 87 3.40 4.16 4.55
N CYS A 88 3.04 5.41 4.23
CA CYS A 88 3.98 6.48 3.95
C CYS A 88 4.81 6.85 5.20
N ASN A 89 5.87 7.65 5.01
CA ASN A 89 6.75 8.07 6.09
C ASN A 89 5.99 8.71 7.26
N GLU A 90 5.16 9.70 6.99
CA GLU A 90 4.41 10.44 8.02
C GLU A 90 3.51 9.53 8.85
N CYS A 91 2.74 8.65 8.19
CA CYS A 91 1.90 7.69 8.90
C CYS A 91 2.72 6.69 9.73
N ARG A 92 3.93 6.31 9.31
CA ARG A 92 4.82 5.45 10.10
C ARG A 92 5.33 6.18 11.35
N VAL A 93 5.73 7.44 11.22
CA VAL A 93 6.18 8.27 12.35
C VAL A 93 5.07 8.42 13.40
N ILE A 94 3.84 8.68 12.96
CA ILE A 94 2.68 8.78 13.88
C ILE A 94 2.39 7.43 14.55
N ASN A 95 2.38 6.33 13.80
CA ASN A 95 2.19 4.99 14.36
C ASN A 95 3.25 4.66 15.42
N GLU A 96 4.49 5.06 15.20
CA GLU A 96 5.59 4.91 16.17
C GLU A 96 5.35 5.75 17.42
N SER A 97 4.99 7.02 17.24
CA SER A 97 4.72 7.94 18.36
C SER A 97 3.58 7.45 19.26
N ILE A 98 2.50 6.94 18.66
CA ILE A 98 1.42 6.29 19.40
C ILE A 98 1.95 5.06 20.13
N GLY A 99 2.78 4.26 19.47
CA GLY A 99 3.48 3.13 20.07
C GLY A 99 4.26 3.49 21.33
N CYS A 100 5.05 4.57 21.29
CA CYS A 100 5.79 5.06 22.44
C CYS A 100 4.87 5.50 23.59
N ARG A 101 3.69 6.05 23.28
CA ARG A 101 2.74 6.54 24.29
C ARG A 101 1.87 5.44 24.90
N TRP A 102 1.44 4.47 24.09
CA TRP A 102 0.51 3.42 24.51
C TRP A 102 1.20 2.12 24.91
N GLY A 103 2.52 2.00 24.66
CA GLY A 103 3.30 0.79 24.91
C GLY A 103 3.14 -0.30 23.84
N PHE A 104 2.30 -0.06 22.82
CA PHE A 104 2.12 -0.95 21.68
C PHE A 104 1.78 -0.16 20.41
N ARG A 105 2.25 -0.63 19.25
CA ARG A 105 1.92 -0.03 17.95
C ARG A 105 0.51 -0.45 17.54
N PRO A 106 -0.40 0.49 17.22
CA PRO A 106 -1.79 0.15 16.91
C PRO A 106 -1.93 -0.60 15.57
N PHE A 107 -1.06 -0.29 14.60
CA PHE A 107 -1.14 -0.86 13.26
C PHE A 107 0.16 -1.53 12.83
N ALA A 108 -0.02 -2.64 12.13
CA ALA A 108 1.05 -3.40 11.52
C ALA A 108 1.31 -2.92 10.10
N LEU A 109 2.20 -1.93 9.97
CA LEU A 109 2.42 -1.23 8.72
C LEU A 109 3.48 -1.89 7.83
N GLY A 110 4.16 -2.94 8.28
CA GLY A 110 5.10 -3.71 7.47
C GLY A 110 4.42 -4.88 6.76
N ARG A 111 4.81 -5.17 5.51
CA ARG A 111 4.30 -6.34 4.77
C ARG A 111 4.68 -7.69 5.39
N HIS A 112 5.76 -7.72 6.15
CA HIS A 112 6.26 -8.93 6.81
C HIS A 112 6.07 -8.85 8.33
N SER A 113 5.66 -9.95 8.97
CA SER A 113 5.41 -10.04 10.42
C SER A 113 6.57 -9.53 11.29
N LEU A 114 7.81 -9.88 10.92
CA LEU A 114 9.02 -9.40 11.58
C LEU A 114 9.19 -7.87 11.58
N MET A 115 8.74 -7.18 10.53
CA MET A 115 8.75 -5.70 10.50
C MET A 115 7.79 -5.10 11.53
N ASN A 116 6.82 -5.88 11.98
CA ASN A 116 5.84 -5.51 12.99
C ASN A 116 6.20 -6.06 14.37
N GLY A 117 7.43 -6.57 14.56
CA GLY A 117 7.89 -7.11 15.84
C GLY A 117 7.25 -8.47 16.22
N ILE A 118 6.66 -9.16 15.25
CA ILE A 118 5.99 -10.45 15.44
C ILE A 118 6.92 -11.55 14.97
N GLY A 119 7.68 -12.09 15.91
CA GLY A 119 8.54 -13.25 15.72
C GLY A 119 8.66 -14.02 17.03
N VAL A 120 8.56 -15.34 16.96
CA VAL A 120 8.76 -16.24 18.09
C VAL A 120 9.97 -17.11 17.77
N ARG A 121 10.96 -17.13 18.67
CA ARG A 121 12.08 -18.06 18.55
C ARG A 121 11.62 -19.44 19.02
N ASN A 122 11.93 -20.49 18.26
CA ASN A 122 11.69 -21.86 18.72
C ASN A 122 12.41 -22.10 20.06
N GLY A 123 11.72 -22.72 21.02
CA GLY A 123 12.24 -22.98 22.37
C GLY A 123 12.10 -21.81 23.36
N SER A 124 11.33 -20.77 23.04
CA SER A 124 11.07 -19.66 23.98
C SER A 124 10.20 -20.08 25.17
N SER A 125 10.45 -19.50 26.34
CA SER A 125 9.66 -19.68 27.57
C SER A 125 8.16 -19.40 27.37
N GLU A 126 7.31 -19.98 28.22
CA GLU A 126 5.86 -19.80 28.16
C GLU A 126 5.44 -18.33 28.19
N GLU A 127 6.07 -17.50 29.02
CA GLU A 127 5.83 -16.04 29.05
C GLU A 127 6.11 -15.36 27.70
N ARG A 128 7.19 -15.75 27.02
CA ARG A 128 7.54 -15.19 25.69
C ARG A 128 6.58 -15.67 24.61
N GLN A 129 6.06 -16.89 24.74
CA GLN A 129 5.01 -17.41 23.85
C GLN A 129 3.69 -16.66 24.09
N ALA A 130 3.29 -16.44 25.35
CA ALA A 130 2.11 -15.67 25.70
C ALA A 130 2.18 -14.23 25.16
N ALA A 131 3.31 -13.54 25.38
CA ALA A 131 3.54 -12.18 24.83
C ALA A 131 3.55 -12.15 23.29
N ALA A 132 3.95 -13.24 22.63
CA ALA A 132 3.88 -13.33 21.17
C ALA A 132 2.45 -13.58 20.67
N LEU A 133 1.67 -14.41 21.36
CA LEU A 133 0.26 -14.64 21.06
C LEU A 133 -0.56 -13.35 21.22
N GLN A 134 -0.27 -12.57 22.27
CA GLN A 134 -0.88 -11.25 22.45
C GLN A 134 -0.56 -10.31 21.28
N ARG A 135 0.71 -10.17 20.90
CA ARG A 135 1.13 -9.37 19.74
C ARG A 135 0.50 -9.84 18.44
N LEU A 136 0.30 -11.15 18.26
CA LEU A 136 -0.39 -11.70 17.10
C LEU A 136 -1.89 -11.38 17.10
N ALA A 137 -2.54 -11.38 18.27
CA ALA A 137 -3.94 -10.98 18.40
C ALA A 137 -4.14 -9.48 18.11
N GLU A 138 -3.24 -8.63 18.62
CA GLU A 138 -3.20 -7.19 18.35
C GLU A 138 -2.97 -6.92 16.85
N PHE A 139 -2.02 -7.63 16.23
CA PHE A 139 -1.80 -7.59 14.78
C PHE A 139 -3.06 -7.92 14.00
N ARG A 140 -3.75 -9.02 14.32
CA ARG A 140 -5.00 -9.43 13.64
C ARG A 140 -6.11 -8.40 13.81
N ARG A 141 -6.16 -7.69 14.94
CA ARG A 141 -7.12 -6.61 15.17
C ARG A 141 -6.80 -5.42 14.26
N GLY A 142 -5.56 -4.92 14.31
CA GLY A 142 -5.13 -3.81 13.45
C GLY A 142 -5.29 -4.11 11.95
N ASP A 143 -5.04 -5.35 11.52
CA ASP A 143 -5.25 -5.79 10.14
C ASP A 143 -6.71 -5.70 9.69
N ARG A 144 -7.64 -6.04 10.59
CA ARG A 144 -9.09 -5.93 10.35
C ARG A 144 -9.51 -4.47 10.28
N ASP A 145 -8.99 -3.65 11.17
CA ASP A 145 -9.31 -2.22 11.26
C ASP A 145 -8.84 -1.50 10.00
N ILE A 146 -7.63 -1.79 9.48
CA ILE A 146 -7.14 -1.26 8.20
C ILE A 146 -8.05 -1.69 7.03
N ARG A 147 -8.54 -2.94 7.01
CA ARG A 147 -9.44 -3.40 5.95
C ARG A 147 -10.79 -2.68 5.99
N ASN A 148 -11.33 -2.46 7.18
CA ASN A 148 -12.57 -1.71 7.36
C ASN A 148 -12.37 -0.23 7.02
N TRP A 149 -11.25 0.35 7.45
CA TRP A 149 -10.85 1.71 7.14
C TRP A 149 -10.80 1.97 5.65
N ARG A 150 -10.21 1.07 4.86
CA ARG A 150 -10.24 1.16 3.39
C ARG A 150 -11.65 1.19 2.82
N ARG A 151 -12.63 0.48 3.42
CA ARG A 151 -14.01 0.52 2.92
C ARG A 151 -14.71 1.85 3.20
N VAL A 152 -14.20 2.63 4.14
CA VAL A 152 -14.78 3.91 4.55
C VAL A 152 -13.98 5.06 3.94
N GLU A 153 -12.73 5.25 4.37
CA GLU A 153 -11.95 6.44 4.03
C GLU A 153 -11.53 6.46 2.57
N TYR A 154 -10.99 5.35 2.04
CA TYR A 154 -10.62 5.33 0.63
C TYR A 154 -11.85 5.57 -0.25
N ARG A 155 -13.02 4.99 0.08
CA ARG A 155 -14.26 5.23 -0.68
C ARG A 155 -14.72 6.69 -0.59
N ARG A 156 -14.61 7.30 0.60
CA ARG A 156 -14.92 8.73 0.79
C ARG A 156 -14.06 9.61 -0.12
N MET A 157 -12.77 9.32 -0.21
CA MET A 157 -11.84 10.08 -1.07
C MET A 157 -12.06 9.79 -2.56
N ALA A 158 -12.33 8.53 -2.92
CA ALA A 158 -12.60 8.10 -4.27
C ALA A 158 -13.91 8.68 -4.83
N ALA A 159 -14.86 9.07 -3.96
CA ALA A 159 -16.14 9.64 -4.37
C ALA A 159 -16.03 10.98 -5.14
N SER A 160 -14.89 11.67 -5.08
CA SER A 160 -14.61 12.86 -5.91
C SER A 160 -14.30 12.53 -7.37
N PHE A 161 -14.17 11.24 -7.73
CA PHE A 161 -13.77 10.80 -9.06
C PHE A 161 -14.80 9.85 -9.68
N ASP A 162 -14.70 9.68 -11.00
CA ASP A 162 -15.49 8.66 -11.70
C ASP A 162 -15.14 7.25 -11.15
N PRO A 163 -16.15 6.42 -10.82
CA PRO A 163 -15.95 5.15 -10.12
C PRO A 163 -15.18 4.11 -10.93
N LEU A 164 -15.05 4.29 -12.25
CA LEU A 164 -14.33 3.40 -13.17
C LEU A 164 -13.03 4.03 -13.69
N ALA A 165 -12.64 5.20 -13.18
CA ALA A 165 -11.50 5.92 -13.69
C ALA A 165 -10.14 5.34 -13.27
N ASP A 166 -9.16 5.66 -14.11
CA ASP A 166 -7.75 5.69 -13.78
C ASP A 166 -7.34 7.14 -13.59
N VAL A 167 -7.10 7.55 -12.35
CA VAL A 167 -6.74 8.93 -12.02
C VAL A 167 -5.22 9.02 -11.91
N PRO A 168 -4.53 9.89 -12.68
CA PRO A 168 -3.10 10.09 -12.52
C PRO A 168 -2.72 10.32 -11.05
N LEU A 169 -1.67 9.66 -10.57
CA LEU A 169 -1.27 9.73 -9.16
C LEU A 169 -1.02 11.17 -8.72
N ALA A 170 -0.45 12.01 -9.60
CA ALA A 170 -0.27 13.43 -9.34
C ALA A 170 -1.60 14.17 -9.15
N ALA A 171 -2.61 13.88 -9.98
CA ALA A 171 -3.95 14.47 -9.85
C ALA A 171 -4.65 14.01 -8.56
N TRP A 172 -4.53 12.71 -8.22
CA TRP A 172 -5.01 12.18 -6.94
C TRP A 172 -4.38 12.92 -5.75
N GLN A 173 -3.06 13.14 -5.80
CA GLN A 173 -2.32 13.86 -4.75
C GLN A 173 -2.57 15.36 -4.75
N GLN A 174 -3.01 15.94 -5.87
CA GLN A 174 -3.43 17.33 -5.92
C GLN A 174 -4.78 17.53 -5.22
N GLU A 175 -5.75 16.64 -5.48
CA GLU A 175 -7.05 16.64 -4.79
C GLU A 175 -6.89 16.30 -3.31
N TRP A 176 -6.00 15.35 -3.01
CA TRP A 176 -5.74 14.89 -1.65
C TRP A 176 -4.27 15.04 -1.27
N PRO A 177 -3.79 16.26 -0.95
CA PRO A 177 -2.40 16.51 -0.64
C PRO A 177 -1.90 15.68 0.55
N PRO A 178 -0.76 14.97 0.39
CA PRO A 178 -0.10 14.31 1.51
C PRO A 178 0.63 15.33 2.39
N SER A 179 0.41 15.25 3.69
CA SER A 179 1.11 16.06 4.69
C SER A 179 1.13 15.35 6.05
N ALA A 180 1.94 15.87 6.99
CA ALA A 180 1.91 15.42 8.37
C ALA A 180 0.53 15.65 9.01
N SER A 181 -0.10 16.81 8.78
CA SER A 181 -1.44 17.12 9.30
C SER A 181 -2.51 16.19 8.74
N ALA A 182 -2.50 15.92 7.43
CA ALA A 182 -3.43 14.99 6.81
C ALA A 182 -3.23 13.55 7.30
N SER A 183 -2.00 13.17 7.63
CA SER A 183 -1.69 11.87 8.21
C SER A 183 -2.20 11.77 9.65
N ALA A 184 -2.03 12.82 10.46
CA ALA A 184 -2.55 12.87 11.82
C ALA A 184 -4.09 12.83 11.85
N ASP A 185 -4.73 13.60 10.97
CA ASP A 185 -6.17 13.61 10.76
C ASP A 185 -6.72 12.23 10.34
N ALA A 186 -6.04 11.53 9.43
CA ALA A 186 -6.40 10.16 9.07
C ALA A 186 -6.30 9.19 10.27
N PHE A 187 -5.27 9.34 11.11
CA PHE A 187 -5.12 8.56 12.34
C PHE A 187 -6.22 8.85 13.36
N ALA A 188 -6.58 10.13 13.55
CA ALA A 188 -7.66 10.53 14.46
C ALA A 188 -8.97 9.85 14.06
N ARG A 189 -9.37 9.99 12.79
CA ARG A 189 -10.56 9.31 12.24
C ARG A 189 -10.49 7.78 12.35
N LEU A 190 -9.35 7.18 12.04
CA LEU A 190 -9.16 5.73 12.12
C LEU A 190 -9.28 5.20 13.55
N LEU A 191 -8.80 5.95 14.53
CA LEU A 191 -8.87 5.58 15.95
C LEU A 191 -10.19 5.99 16.62
N GLY A 192 -11.06 6.72 15.91
CA GLY A 192 -12.35 7.20 16.43
C GLY A 192 -12.24 8.41 17.38
N ASN A 193 -11.19 9.22 17.21
CA ASN A 193 -10.95 10.46 17.96
C ASN A 193 -11.26 11.70 17.11
#